data_AF-F6DBR9-F1
#
_entry.id   AF-F6DBR9-F1
#
_cell.length_a   1.000
_cell.length_b   1.000
_cell.length_c   1.000
_cell.angle_alpha   90.00
_cell.angle_beta   90.00
_cell.angle_gamma   90.00
#
_symmetry.space_group_name_H-M   'P 1'
#
loop_
_entity.id
_entity.type
_entity.pdbx_description
1 polymer ?
#
loop_
_entity_poly.entity_id
_entity_poly.type
_entity_poly.pdbx_seq_one_letter_code
_entity_poly.pdbx_strand_id
1 'polypeptide(L)'
;MPEKLKPFNPFDFFETQEEINAYLQECFRDEDPNVFVNALGHLAKHHGIAEVSKATGLNRESLYKTFSGKVQPKWDTIARVMRAIHVDMIVEFDTEPRFKTMAAQGDVKEGLALLDKLDAHFKTNTETN
;
A
#
# COMPACT_ATOMS: atom_id res chain seq x y z
N MET A 1 8.40 29.73 -26.92
CA MET A 1 9.20 28.79 -26.10
C MET A 1 8.21 27.84 -25.45
N PRO A 2 8.39 26.52 -25.47
CA PRO A 2 7.52 25.63 -24.71
C PRO A 2 7.71 25.91 -23.21
N GLU A 3 6.61 26.10 -22.47
CA GLU A 3 6.66 26.24 -21.02
C GLU A 3 7.26 24.98 -20.40
N LYS A 4 8.23 25.15 -19.49
CA LYS A 4 8.79 24.05 -18.71
C LYS A 4 7.80 23.70 -17.60
N LEU A 5 7.06 22.62 -17.78
CA LEU A 5 6.16 22.09 -16.75
C LEU A 5 6.95 21.25 -15.74
N LYS A 6 6.60 21.40 -14.45
CA LYS A 6 7.10 20.52 -13.40
C LYS A 6 6.40 19.15 -13.55
N PRO A 7 7.12 18.02 -13.41
CA PRO A 7 6.49 16.71 -13.34
C PRO A 7 5.46 16.67 -12.20
N PHE A 8 4.29 16.12 -12.49
CA PHE A 8 3.22 15.95 -11.51
C PHE A 8 3.64 14.98 -10.39
N ASN A 9 3.26 15.31 -9.15
CA ASN A 9 3.42 14.45 -7.98
C ASN A 9 2.19 14.63 -7.07
N PRO A 10 1.37 13.58 -6.84
CA PRO A 10 0.15 13.71 -6.03
C PRO A 10 0.43 14.11 -4.58
N PHE A 11 1.55 13.66 -4.00
CA PHE A 11 1.91 13.96 -2.61
C PHE A 11 2.23 15.45 -2.38
N ASP A 12 2.48 16.23 -3.44
CA ASP A 12 2.67 17.68 -3.32
C ASP A 12 1.35 18.42 -3.00
N PHE A 13 0.20 17.71 -3.04
CA PHE A 13 -1.14 18.27 -2.83
C PHE A 13 -1.90 17.67 -1.64
N PHE A 14 -1.35 16.65 -0.98
CA PHE A 14 -1.96 16.09 0.23
C PHE A 14 -1.57 16.92 1.45
N GLU A 15 -2.55 17.22 2.30
CA GLU A 15 -2.37 18.04 3.50
C GLU A 15 -2.34 17.18 4.77
N THR A 16 -2.85 15.95 4.70
CA THR A 16 -3.03 15.07 5.86
C THR A 16 -2.38 13.70 5.69
N GLN A 17 -2.05 13.06 6.81
CA GLN A 17 -1.53 11.70 6.81
C GLN A 17 -2.58 10.69 6.33
N GLU A 18 -3.85 10.97 6.61
CA GLU A 18 -5.00 10.17 6.19
C GLU A 18 -5.11 10.10 4.67
N GLU A 19 -4.91 11.22 3.96
CA GLU A 19 -4.90 11.25 2.49
C GLU A 19 -3.76 10.43 1.90
N ILE A 20 -2.54 10.57 2.46
CA ILE A 20 -1.37 9.78 2.07
C ILE A 20 -1.65 8.28 2.24
N ASN A 21 -2.19 7.89 3.39
CA ASN A 21 -2.50 6.50 3.71
C ASN A 21 -3.58 5.95 2.78
N ALA A 22 -4.67 6.69 2.57
CA ALA A 22 -5.75 6.28 1.69
C ALA A 22 -5.27 6.08 0.24
N TYR A 23 -4.47 7.03 -0.26
CA TYR A 23 -3.89 6.95 -1.61
C TYR A 23 -2.96 5.75 -1.78
N LEU A 24 -2.06 5.50 -0.81
CA LEU A 24 -1.17 4.34 -0.85
C LEU A 24 -1.93 3.02 -0.77
N GLN A 25 -2.99 2.94 0.05
CA GLN A 25 -3.84 1.76 0.15
C GLN A 25 -4.59 1.48 -1.15
N GLU A 26 -5.12 2.51 -1.80
CA GLU A 26 -5.77 2.38 -3.11
C GLU A 26 -4.78 1.87 -4.15
N CYS A 27 -3.58 2.47 -4.21
CA CYS A 27 -2.52 2.03 -5.12
C CYS A 27 -2.06 0.59 -4.85
N PHE A 28 -2.08 0.14 -3.59
CA PHE A 28 -1.72 -1.23 -3.21
C PHE A 28 -2.77 -2.27 -3.62
N ARG A 29 -4.05 -1.88 -3.69
CA ARG A 29 -5.15 -2.76 -4.09
C ARG A 29 -5.32 -2.87 -5.61
N ASP A 30 -4.60 -2.07 -6.37
CA ASP A 30 -4.64 -2.11 -7.83
C ASP A 30 -4.15 -3.47 -8.37
N GLU A 31 -4.70 -3.89 -9.50
CA GLU A 31 -4.31 -5.14 -10.16
C GLU A 31 -2.87 -5.08 -10.72
N ASP A 32 -2.39 -3.90 -11.10
CA ASP A 32 -1.01 -3.68 -11.54
C ASP A 32 -0.12 -3.28 -10.34
N PRO A 33 0.82 -4.17 -9.90
CA PRO A 33 1.71 -3.87 -8.78
C PRO A 33 2.60 -2.65 -9.01
N ASN A 34 2.81 -2.23 -10.27
CA ASN A 34 3.60 -1.04 -10.57
C ASN A 34 2.92 0.24 -10.10
N VAL A 35 1.59 0.27 -9.93
CA VAL A 35 0.87 1.43 -9.41
C VAL A 35 1.37 1.77 -8.01
N PHE A 36 1.44 0.77 -7.12
CA PHE A 36 2.00 0.93 -5.79
C PHE A 36 3.48 1.33 -5.82
N VAL A 37 4.29 0.68 -6.66
CA VAL A 37 5.73 1.00 -6.78
C VAL A 37 5.96 2.44 -7.25
N ASN A 38 5.15 2.92 -8.21
CA ASN A 38 5.21 4.30 -8.70
C ASN A 38 4.78 5.29 -7.62
N ALA A 39 3.75 4.98 -6.83
CA ALA A 39 3.32 5.79 -5.69
C ALA A 39 4.43 5.93 -4.64
N LEU A 40 5.12 4.84 -4.30
CA LEU A 40 6.30 4.90 -3.42
C LEU A 40 7.40 5.80 -4.01
N GLY A 41 7.57 5.79 -5.33
CA GLY A 41 8.52 6.68 -6.01
C GLY A 41 8.14 8.16 -5.97
N HIS A 42 6.85 8.46 -6.08
CA HIS A 42 6.31 9.81 -5.90
C HIS A 42 6.51 10.29 -4.46
N LEU A 43 6.22 9.45 -3.47
CA LEU A 43 6.46 9.76 -2.06
C LEU A 43 7.95 9.91 -1.75
N ALA A 44 8.81 9.04 -2.29
CA ALA A 44 10.27 9.16 -2.15
C ALA A 44 10.83 10.45 -2.76
N LYS A 45 10.24 10.95 -3.87
CA LYS A 45 10.59 12.27 -4.43
C LYS A 45 10.12 13.40 -3.53
N HIS A 46 8.93 13.29 -2.95
CA HIS A 46 8.38 14.27 -2.01
C HIS A 46 9.25 14.40 -0.76
N HIS A 47 9.73 13.27 -0.20
CA HIS A 47 10.70 13.24 0.92
C HIS A 47 12.12 13.67 0.54
N GLY A 48 12.45 13.76 -0.76
CA GLY A 48 13.79 14.08 -1.24
C GLY A 48 14.62 12.84 -1.56
N ILE A 49 14.82 12.60 -2.86
CA ILE A 49 15.51 11.39 -3.38
C ILE A 49 16.95 11.23 -2.86
N ALA A 50 17.61 12.33 -2.49
CA ALA A 50 18.96 12.31 -1.94
C ALA A 50 19.01 11.66 -0.56
N GLU A 51 18.03 11.97 0.28
CA GLU A 51 17.91 11.42 1.63
C GLU A 51 17.53 9.95 1.58
N VAL A 52 16.56 9.61 0.71
CA VAL A 52 16.17 8.21 0.44
C VAL A 52 17.37 7.41 -0.07
N SER A 53 18.16 7.96 -0.99
CA SER A 53 19.39 7.31 -1.49
C SER A 53 20.38 7.00 -0.36
N LYS A 54 20.60 7.94 0.55
CA LYS A 54 21.49 7.76 1.70
C LYS A 54 20.94 6.72 2.69
N ALA A 55 19.65 6.79 3.02
CA ALA A 55 19.01 5.90 3.98
C ALA A 55 18.89 4.46 3.45
N THR A 56 18.59 4.31 2.16
CA THR A 56 18.49 3.00 1.53
C THR A 56 19.85 2.43 1.19
N GLY A 57 20.88 3.23 0.91
CA GLY A 57 22.16 2.79 0.33
C GLY A 57 22.07 2.48 -1.17
N LEU A 58 20.98 2.88 -1.84
CA LEU A 58 20.80 2.75 -3.28
C LEU A 58 21.17 4.07 -3.96
N ASN A 59 21.85 4.02 -5.11
CA ASN A 59 22.11 5.25 -5.87
C ASN A 59 20.82 5.80 -6.52
N ARG A 60 20.82 7.08 -6.88
CA ARG A 60 19.65 7.77 -7.46
C ARG A 60 19.14 7.11 -8.74
N GLU A 61 20.05 6.64 -9.60
CA GLU A 61 19.70 5.96 -10.85
C GLU A 61 18.93 4.66 -10.59
N SER A 62 19.39 3.86 -9.61
CA SER A 62 18.72 2.63 -9.19
C SER A 62 17.33 2.93 -8.64
N LEU A 63 17.19 3.96 -7.82
CA LEU A 63 15.88 4.41 -7.31
C LEU A 63 14.94 4.82 -8.45
N TYR A 64 15.40 5.66 -9.39
CA TYR A 64 14.58 6.05 -10.54
C TYR A 64 14.18 4.88 -11.41
N LYS A 65 15.09 3.92 -11.63
CA LYS A 65 14.78 2.71 -12.39
C LYS A 65 13.75 1.85 -11.66
N THR A 66 13.91 1.67 -10.35
CA THR A 66 12.95 0.95 -9.50
C THR A 66 11.54 1.56 -9.59
N PHE A 67 11.41 2.88 -9.56
CA PHE A 67 10.11 3.57 -9.62
C PHE A 67 9.61 3.89 -11.03
N SER A 68 10.23 3.33 -12.08
CA SER A 68 9.87 3.64 -13.46
C SER A 68 8.80 2.71 -14.05
N GLY A 69 8.40 1.67 -13.32
CA GLY A 69 7.55 0.58 -13.83
C GLY A 69 8.20 -0.28 -14.92
N LYS A 70 9.43 0.03 -15.35
CA LYS A 70 10.15 -0.72 -16.41
C LYS A 70 10.83 -1.99 -15.92
N VAL A 71 10.96 -2.14 -14.61
CA VAL A 71 11.55 -3.32 -13.98
C VAL A 71 10.70 -3.71 -12.79
N GLN A 72 10.61 -5.01 -12.52
CA GLN A 72 10.05 -5.51 -11.27
C GLN A 72 11.13 -5.44 -10.18
N PRO A 73 11.00 -4.55 -9.19
CA PRO A 73 11.94 -4.49 -8.09
C PRO A 73 11.80 -5.72 -7.20
N LYS A 74 12.92 -6.14 -6.60
CA LYS A 74 12.88 -7.16 -5.55
C LYS A 74 12.18 -6.60 -4.31
N TRP A 75 11.49 -7.46 -3.57
CA TRP A 75 10.83 -7.08 -2.32
C TRP A 75 11.78 -6.40 -1.33
N ASP A 76 13.03 -6.87 -1.18
CA ASP A 76 14.03 -6.22 -0.30
C ASP A 76 14.25 -4.73 -0.67
N THR A 77 14.27 -4.42 -1.96
CA THR A 77 14.39 -3.04 -2.45
C THR A 77 13.19 -2.21 -2.03
N ILE A 78 11.98 -2.73 -2.21
CA ILE A 78 10.74 -2.06 -1.79
C ILE A 78 10.71 -1.84 -0.28
N ALA A 79 10.99 -2.88 0.50
CA ALA A 79 11.01 -2.81 1.96
C ALA A 79 12.05 -1.79 2.49
N ARG A 80 13.23 -1.69 1.86
CA ARG A 80 14.23 -0.67 2.19
C ARG A 80 13.73 0.73 1.90
N VAL A 81 13.10 0.94 0.75
CA VAL A 81 12.52 2.24 0.38
C VAL A 81 11.43 2.62 1.37
N MET A 82 10.49 1.72 1.65
CA MET A 82 9.39 1.95 2.60
C MET A 82 9.90 2.39 3.98
N ARG A 83 10.89 1.69 4.53
CA ARG A 83 11.55 2.09 5.79
C ARG A 83 12.21 3.47 5.71
N ALA A 84 12.83 3.80 4.58
CA ALA A 84 13.49 5.08 4.38
C ALA A 84 12.51 6.27 4.30
N ILE A 85 11.24 6.01 3.94
CA ILE A 85 10.18 7.03 3.86
C ILE A 85 9.12 6.83 4.95
N HIS A 86 9.43 6.08 6.01
CA HIS A 86 8.56 5.86 7.17
C HIS A 86 7.16 5.31 6.84
N VAL A 87 7.07 4.42 5.84
CA VAL A 87 5.84 3.69 5.52
C VAL A 87 5.93 2.27 6.05
N ASP A 88 4.94 1.87 6.85
CA ASP A 88 4.78 0.51 7.35
C ASP A 88 3.56 -0.17 6.69
N MET A 89 3.66 -1.49 6.48
CA MET A 89 2.53 -2.29 6.04
C MET A 89 1.85 -2.93 7.25
N ILE A 90 0.56 -2.67 7.41
CA ILE A 90 -0.28 -3.34 8.39
C ILE A 90 -0.91 -4.56 7.71
N VAL A 91 -0.70 -5.73 8.31
CA VAL A 91 -1.26 -6.99 7.80
C VAL A 91 -2.50 -7.32 8.62
N GLU A 92 -3.62 -7.50 7.92
CA GLU A 92 -4.89 -7.91 8.51
C GLU A 92 -5.43 -9.11 7.72
N PHE A 93 -6.10 -10.02 8.42
CA PHE A 93 -6.81 -11.12 7.77
C PHE A 93 -8.13 -10.57 7.23
N ASP A 94 -8.32 -10.52 5.91
CA ASP A 94 -9.42 -9.80 5.26
C ASP A 94 -10.80 -10.51 5.33
N THR A 95 -11.04 -11.27 6.41
CA THR A 95 -12.26 -12.09 6.53
C THR A 95 -13.51 -11.26 6.39
N GLU A 96 -13.57 -10.10 7.03
CA GLU A 96 -14.76 -9.25 7.00
C GLU A 96 -15.00 -8.62 5.62
N PRO A 97 -14.01 -7.98 4.94
CA PRO A 97 -14.18 -7.53 3.55
C PRO A 97 -14.57 -8.64 2.58
N ARG A 98 -13.93 -9.82 2.65
CA ARG A 98 -14.29 -10.97 1.82
C ARG A 98 -15.67 -11.49 2.13
N PHE A 99 -16.00 -11.57 3.41
CA PHE A 99 -17.32 -12.00 3.85
C PHE A 99 -18.42 -11.06 3.34
N LYS A 100 -18.23 -9.74 3.47
CA LYS A 100 -19.15 -8.73 2.93
C LYS A 100 -19.30 -8.83 1.41
N THR A 101 -18.19 -9.07 0.70
CA THR A 101 -18.20 -9.25 -0.76
C THR A 101 -18.93 -10.54 -1.17
N MET A 102 -18.66 -11.65 -0.47
CA MET A 102 -19.35 -12.93 -0.68
C MET A 102 -20.84 -12.85 -0.32
N ALA A 103 -21.20 -12.17 0.77
CA ALA A 103 -22.59 -11.97 1.17
C ALA A 103 -23.35 -11.04 0.19
N ALA A 104 -22.66 -10.10 -0.45
CA ALA A 104 -23.23 -9.22 -1.47
C ALA A 104 -23.44 -9.91 -2.83
N GLN A 105 -22.66 -10.97 -3.12
CA GLN A 105 -22.71 -11.71 -4.40
C GLN A 105 -23.36 -13.10 -4.28
N GLY A 106 -23.51 -13.63 -3.07
CA GLY A 106 -23.93 -15.01 -2.79
C GLY A 106 -25.24 -15.11 -2.02
N ASP A 107 -25.61 -16.34 -1.66
CA ASP A 107 -26.79 -16.63 -0.86
C ASP A 107 -26.60 -16.12 0.59
N VAL A 108 -27.43 -15.16 0.97
CA VAL A 108 -27.46 -14.52 2.30
C VAL A 108 -27.48 -15.55 3.44
N LYS A 109 -28.11 -16.71 3.23
CA LYS A 109 -28.22 -17.78 4.24
C LYS A 109 -26.86 -18.43 4.54
N GLU A 110 -26.04 -18.63 3.52
CA GLU A 110 -24.71 -19.22 3.66
C GLU A 110 -23.73 -18.21 4.28
N GLY A 111 -23.91 -16.92 3.95
CA GLY A 111 -23.23 -15.83 4.62
C GLY A 111 -23.51 -15.81 6.13
N LEU A 112 -24.78 -15.73 6.54
CA LEU A 112 -25.15 -15.68 7.95
C LEU A 112 -24.59 -16.87 8.75
N ALA A 113 -24.59 -18.08 8.17
CA ALA A 113 -24.02 -19.26 8.79
C ALA A 113 -22.48 -19.20 8.97
N LEU A 114 -21.77 -18.42 8.15
CA LEU A 114 -20.33 -18.19 8.31
C LEU A 114 -20.05 -17.22 9.47
N LEU A 115 -20.86 -16.17 9.62
CA LEU A 115 -20.75 -15.22 10.73
C LEU A 115 -20.97 -15.92 12.07
N ASP A 116 -21.99 -16.78 12.18
CA ASP A 116 -22.26 -17.54 13.41
C ASP A 116 -21.05 -18.43 13.79
N LYS A 117 -20.36 -19.01 12.80
CA LYS A 117 -19.14 -19.81 13.02
C LYS A 117 -17.95 -18.97 13.45
N LEU A 118 -17.79 -17.78 12.86
CA LEU A 118 -16.74 -16.82 13.22
C LEU A 118 -16.94 -16.34 14.66
N ASP A 119 -18.16 -15.93 15.02
CA ASP A 119 -18.50 -15.49 16.37
C ASP A 119 -18.26 -16.60 17.40
N ALA A 120 -18.60 -17.85 17.08
CA ALA A 120 -18.31 -18.99 17.96
C ALA A 120 -16.79 -19.20 18.16
N HIS A 121 -16.00 -19.13 17.09
CA HIS A 121 -14.55 -19.32 17.13
C HIS A 121 -13.83 -18.21 17.92
N PHE A 122 -14.29 -16.96 17.80
CA PHE A 122 -13.71 -15.84 18.55
C PHE A 122 -14.18 -15.79 20.01
N LYS A 123 -15.41 -16.24 20.32
CA LYS A 123 -15.88 -16.39 21.72
C LYS A 123 -15.09 -17.45 22.50
N THR A 124 -14.72 -18.56 21.86
CA THR A 124 -13.93 -19.62 22.52
C THR A 124 -12.49 -19.21 22.86
N ASN A 125 -11.96 -18.16 22.23
CA ASN A 125 -10.61 -17.66 22.50
C ASN A 125 -10.59 -16.54 23.56
N THR A 126 -11.75 -16.01 23.96
CA THR A 126 -11.88 -15.01 25.03
C THR A 126 -12.13 -15.62 26.41
N GLU A 127 -12.46 -16.91 26.51
CA GLU A 127 -12.73 -17.60 27.79
C GLU A 127 -11.53 -18.39 28.35
N THR A 128 -10.40 -18.41 27.63
CA THR A 128 -9.20 -19.19 27.98
C THR A 128 -7.98 -18.32 28.37
N ASN A 129 -8.17 -17.03 28.65
CA ASN A 129 -7.14 -16.14 29.19
C ASN A 129 -7.60 -15.45 30.46
#